data_AF-A0A1M5SZI5-F1
#
_entry.id   AF-A0A1M5SZI5-F1
#
_cell.length_a   1.000
_cell.length_b   1.000
_cell.length_c   1.000
_cell.angle_alpha   90.00
_cell.angle_beta   90.00
_cell.angle_gamma   90.00
#
_symmetry.space_group_name_H-M   'P 1'
#
loop_
_entity.id
_entity.type
_entity.pdbx_description
1 polymer ?
#
loop_
_entity_poly.entity_id
_entity_poly.type
_entity_poly.pdbx_seq_one_letter_code
_entity_poly.pdbx_strand_id
1 'polypeptide(L)'
;MLSRLLKKNSPPEAIPAFTKKPFFRSEQKAFYGRLRRALPKCYVFPDVELRALMTPVSTDTRQRRSEKEYLLGRKVDYAVFDARLTLLCVIELKSGGVIDNTPGSNAQLLRSASIRHFCWDKQNLPTSEQMQRMFGSYAEPAAAKDEAENLASAPGSLLDDMPSITFARATSLTVKALEALAPLGHTKAAYPHVWERICMFCTEPNHLEEYLISLSVQSRATKRAGFPPEVLTEIYNIEEANAPFINRTPTKPSWNDAFDTRHR
;
A
#
# COMPACT_ATOMS: atom_id res chain seq x y z
N MET A 1 -16.43 -41.40 -53.73
CA MET A 1 -15.07 -40.91 -54.03
C MET A 1 -14.46 -40.37 -52.74
N LEU A 2 -13.44 -41.07 -52.25
CA LEU A 2 -12.79 -40.84 -50.97
C LEU A 2 -11.66 -39.81 -51.12
N SER A 3 -11.78 -38.68 -50.43
CA SER A 3 -10.67 -37.75 -50.19
C SER A 3 -10.60 -37.35 -48.72
N ARG A 4 -10.62 -38.37 -47.84
CA ARG A 4 -10.02 -38.30 -46.50
C ARG A 4 -8.55 -38.69 -46.61
N LEU A 5 -7.78 -37.87 -47.33
CA LEU A 5 -6.32 -37.99 -47.40
C LEU A 5 -5.73 -37.32 -46.16
N LEU A 6 -5.49 -38.15 -45.14
CA LEU A 6 -4.29 -38.16 -44.30
C LEU A 6 -3.68 -36.77 -44.03
N LYS A 7 -4.19 -36.06 -43.01
CA LYS A 7 -3.36 -35.12 -42.23
C LYS A 7 -2.34 -35.96 -41.45
N LYS A 8 -1.27 -36.30 -42.15
CA LYS A 8 -0.05 -36.94 -41.67
C LYS A 8 0.53 -36.08 -40.55
N ASN A 9 0.50 -36.61 -39.33
CA ASN A 9 1.32 -36.28 -38.16
C ASN A 9 2.14 -34.98 -38.30
N SER A 10 1.51 -33.83 -38.05
CA SER A 10 2.27 -32.65 -37.65
C SER A 10 3.06 -33.04 -36.39
N PRO A 11 4.36 -32.76 -36.29
CA PRO A 11 5.08 -32.90 -35.02
C PRO A 11 4.34 -32.09 -33.94
N PRO A 12 4.41 -32.47 -32.64
CA PRO A 12 3.83 -31.67 -31.58
C PRO A 12 4.31 -30.24 -31.78
N GLU A 13 3.34 -29.32 -31.92
CA GLU A 13 3.54 -27.92 -32.24
C GLU A 13 4.70 -27.40 -31.38
N ALA A 14 5.86 -27.16 -32.02
CA ALA A 14 7.10 -26.94 -31.31
C ALA A 14 6.90 -25.78 -30.34
N ILE A 15 7.16 -26.01 -29.05
CA ILE A 15 6.99 -25.00 -28.02
C ILE A 15 7.75 -23.75 -28.47
N PRO A 16 7.08 -22.59 -28.63
CA PRO A 16 7.75 -21.38 -29.08
C PRO A 16 8.90 -21.03 -28.13
N ALA A 17 10.04 -20.62 -28.68
CA ALA A 17 11.16 -20.16 -27.87
C ALA A 17 10.87 -18.75 -27.31
N PHE A 18 10.94 -18.59 -25.99
CA PHE A 18 10.72 -17.31 -25.31
C PHE A 18 12.02 -16.76 -24.72
N THR A 19 12.15 -15.43 -24.67
CA THR A 19 13.31 -14.75 -24.08
C THR A 19 12.86 -13.81 -22.96
N LYS A 20 13.71 -13.64 -21.94
CA LYS A 20 13.46 -12.70 -20.85
C LYS A 20 13.62 -11.27 -21.36
N LYS A 21 12.60 -10.44 -21.11
CA LYS A 21 12.63 -9.00 -21.38
C LYS A 21 12.61 -8.20 -20.07
N PRO A 22 13.31 -7.06 -19.98
CA PRO A 22 13.14 -6.15 -18.85
C PRO A 22 11.70 -5.62 -18.79
N PHE A 23 11.15 -5.57 -17.58
CA PHE A 23 9.78 -5.11 -17.34
C PHE A 23 9.63 -3.61 -17.63
N PHE A 24 10.54 -2.79 -17.11
CA PHE A 24 10.57 -1.34 -17.37
C PHE A 24 11.73 -0.93 -18.28
N ARG A 25 11.49 0.08 -19.11
CA ARG A 25 12.56 0.88 -19.73
C ARG A 25 13.16 1.85 -18.69
N SER A 26 14.38 2.36 -18.92
CA SER A 26 15.10 3.21 -17.95
C SER A 26 14.30 4.42 -17.46
N GLU A 27 13.62 5.12 -18.37
CA GLU A 27 12.78 6.28 -18.05
C GLU A 27 11.55 5.91 -17.20
N GLN A 28 10.87 4.83 -17.58
CA GLN A 28 9.71 4.30 -16.83
C GLN A 28 10.13 3.87 -15.42
N LYS A 29 11.29 3.24 -15.28
CA LYS A 29 11.85 2.85 -13.98
C LYS A 29 12.10 4.07 -13.08
N ALA A 30 12.67 5.15 -13.63
CA ALA A 30 12.93 6.37 -12.89
C ALA A 30 11.62 7.06 -12.43
N PHE A 31 10.62 7.11 -13.31
CA PHE A 31 9.31 7.66 -12.98
C PHE A 31 8.54 6.81 -11.97
N TYR A 32 8.53 5.49 -12.12
CA TYR A 32 7.96 4.56 -11.14
C TYR A 32 8.62 4.73 -9.76
N GLY A 33 9.94 4.91 -9.72
CA GLY A 33 10.66 5.22 -8.48
C GLY A 33 10.21 6.54 -7.84
N ARG A 34 9.93 7.58 -8.64
CA ARG A 34 9.35 8.84 -8.14
C ARG A 34 7.96 8.64 -7.56
N LEU A 35 7.09 7.91 -8.27
CA LEU A 35 5.73 7.59 -7.79
C LEU A 35 5.76 6.85 -6.45
N ARG A 36 6.61 5.82 -6.33
CA ARG A 36 6.76 5.04 -5.09
C ARG A 36 7.25 5.89 -3.90
N ARG A 37 8.13 6.87 -4.13
CA ARG A 37 8.56 7.81 -3.09
C ARG A 37 7.48 8.82 -2.73
N ALA A 38 6.69 9.25 -3.71
CA ALA A 38 5.59 10.17 -3.48
C ALA A 38 4.41 9.51 -2.77
N LEU A 39 4.23 8.20 -2.98
CA LEU A 39 3.10 7.41 -2.49
C LEU A 39 3.58 6.16 -1.74
N PRO A 40 4.27 6.31 -0.59
CA PRO A 40 4.90 5.19 0.10
C PRO A 40 3.89 4.15 0.61
N LYS A 41 2.68 4.60 0.97
CA LYS A 41 1.58 3.77 1.52
C LYS A 41 0.64 3.20 0.45
N CYS A 42 0.88 3.49 -0.83
CA CYS A 42 0.03 3.01 -1.92
C CYS A 42 0.72 1.90 -2.72
N TYR A 43 -0.09 1.01 -3.27
CA TYR A 43 0.34 0.08 -4.30
C TYR A 43 0.24 0.74 -5.66
N VAL A 44 1.32 0.67 -6.44
CA VAL A 44 1.37 1.22 -7.80
C VAL A 44 1.57 0.07 -8.75
N PHE A 45 0.57 -0.20 -9.60
CA PHE A 45 0.63 -1.25 -10.61
C PHE A 45 0.85 -0.63 -11.99
N PRO A 46 1.94 -0.97 -12.69
CA PRO A 46 2.21 -0.53 -14.05
C PRO A 46 1.46 -1.36 -15.10
N ASP A 47 1.21 -0.76 -16.28
CA ASP A 47 0.68 -1.42 -17.49
C ASP A 47 -0.64 -2.18 -17.26
N VAL A 48 -1.61 -1.51 -16.60
CA VAL A 48 -2.86 -2.13 -16.16
C VAL A 48 -3.94 -1.99 -17.24
N GLU A 49 -4.59 -3.10 -17.57
CA GLU A 49 -5.70 -3.12 -18.53
C GLU A 49 -6.97 -2.51 -17.95
N LEU A 50 -7.68 -1.72 -18.75
CA LEU A 50 -8.93 -1.06 -18.34
C LEU A 50 -10.01 -2.07 -17.91
N ARG A 51 -10.09 -3.24 -18.55
CA ARG A 51 -11.03 -4.30 -18.15
C ARG A 51 -10.83 -4.82 -16.72
N ALA A 52 -9.65 -4.62 -16.13
CA ALA A 52 -9.36 -4.98 -14.74
C ALA A 52 -9.80 -3.90 -13.75
N LEU A 53 -10.02 -2.67 -14.23
CA LEU A 53 -10.33 -1.49 -13.42
C LEU A 53 -11.81 -1.12 -13.46
N MET A 54 -12.52 -1.48 -14.53
CA MET A 54 -13.93 -1.12 -14.72
C MET A 54 -14.72 -2.27 -15.35
N THR A 55 -16.00 -2.30 -15.05
CA THR A 55 -16.96 -3.21 -15.67
C THR A 55 -18.05 -2.43 -16.38
N PRO A 56 -18.55 -2.91 -17.54
CA PRO A 56 -19.65 -2.23 -18.20
C PRO A 56 -20.93 -2.28 -17.36
N VAL A 57 -21.71 -1.20 -17.42
CA VAL A 57 -22.95 -0.99 -16.65
C VAL A 57 -24.14 -1.69 -17.30
N SER A 58 -24.08 -1.97 -18.60
CA SER A 58 -25.17 -2.55 -19.38
C SER A 58 -25.67 -3.88 -18.79
N THR A 59 -27.00 -3.97 -18.64
CA THR A 59 -27.68 -5.16 -18.11
C THR A 59 -27.87 -6.24 -19.17
N ASP A 60 -27.95 -5.85 -20.45
CA ASP A 60 -28.02 -6.80 -21.56
C ASP A 60 -26.70 -7.58 -21.70
N THR A 61 -26.82 -8.91 -21.73
CA THR A 61 -25.68 -9.83 -21.81
C THR A 61 -24.90 -9.65 -23.10
N ARG A 62 -25.56 -9.41 -24.23
CA ARG A 62 -24.90 -9.26 -25.54
C ARG A 62 -24.12 -7.95 -25.59
N GLN A 63 -24.76 -6.85 -25.20
CA GLN A 63 -24.13 -5.54 -25.12
C GLN A 63 -22.96 -5.53 -24.14
N ARG A 64 -23.14 -6.08 -22.93
CA ARG A 64 -22.09 -6.20 -21.92
C ARG A 64 -20.87 -6.99 -22.42
N ARG A 65 -21.08 -8.03 -23.23
CA ARG A 65 -19.97 -8.78 -23.86
C ARG A 65 -19.22 -7.90 -24.86
N SER A 66 -19.91 -7.20 -25.75
CA SER A 66 -19.27 -6.31 -26.71
C SER A 66 -18.50 -5.17 -26.03
N GLU A 67 -19.02 -4.62 -24.93
CA GLU A 67 -18.34 -3.57 -24.16
C GLU A 67 -17.10 -4.10 -23.44
N LYS A 68 -17.13 -5.34 -22.93
CA LYS A 68 -15.93 -6.00 -22.39
C LYS A 68 -14.87 -6.22 -23.47
N GLU A 69 -15.27 -6.65 -24.66
CA GLU A 69 -14.37 -6.82 -25.80
C GLU A 69 -13.80 -5.46 -26.25
N TYR A 70 -14.57 -4.37 -26.18
CA TYR A 70 -14.11 -3.02 -26.48
C TYR A 70 -13.00 -2.51 -25.54
N LEU A 71 -12.99 -2.97 -24.29
CA LEU A 71 -11.93 -2.66 -23.31
C LEU A 71 -10.65 -3.49 -23.51
N LEU A 72 -10.69 -4.52 -24.35
CA LEU A 72 -9.57 -5.45 -24.53
C LEU A 72 -8.38 -4.76 -25.21
N GLY A 73 -7.18 -4.96 -24.64
CA GLY A 73 -5.95 -4.34 -25.14
C GLY A 73 -5.76 -2.86 -24.76
N ARG A 74 -6.78 -2.20 -24.19
CA ARG A 74 -6.66 -0.83 -23.68
C ARG A 74 -6.05 -0.83 -22.29
N LYS A 75 -5.06 0.02 -22.07
CA LYS A 75 -4.28 0.07 -20.83
C LYS A 75 -4.05 1.51 -20.35
N VAL A 76 -3.81 1.64 -19.05
CA VAL A 76 -3.24 2.83 -18.42
C VAL A 76 -1.79 2.55 -18.02
N ASP A 77 -0.94 3.58 -18.01
CA ASP A 77 0.48 3.40 -17.67
C ASP A 77 0.66 2.98 -16.21
N TYR A 78 -0.11 3.56 -15.29
CA TYR A 78 -0.10 3.19 -13.88
C TYR A 78 -1.50 3.27 -13.25
N ALA A 79 -1.81 2.33 -12.37
CA ALA A 79 -2.96 2.39 -11.47
C ALA A 79 -2.47 2.41 -10.02
N VAL A 80 -3.04 3.31 -9.22
CA VAL A 80 -2.65 3.54 -7.83
C VAL A 80 -3.78 3.08 -6.92
N PHE A 81 -3.44 2.26 -5.94
CA PHE A 81 -4.38 1.69 -4.97
C PHE A 81 -3.93 1.99 -3.55
N ASP A 82 -4.91 2.07 -2.64
CA ASP A 82 -4.63 2.12 -1.20
C ASP A 82 -4.19 0.76 -0.65
N ALA A 83 -3.95 0.70 0.67
CA ALA A 83 -3.57 -0.54 1.36
C ALA A 83 -4.64 -1.65 1.27
N ARG A 84 -5.90 -1.30 1.01
CA ARG A 84 -7.04 -2.23 0.86
C ARG A 84 -7.26 -2.66 -0.59
N LEU A 85 -6.37 -2.25 -1.50
CA LEU A 85 -6.51 -2.46 -2.95
C LEU A 85 -7.76 -1.77 -3.55
N THR A 86 -8.19 -0.65 -2.95
CA THR A 86 -9.18 0.25 -3.53
C THR A 86 -8.51 1.17 -4.54
N LEU A 87 -9.05 1.27 -5.76
CA LEU A 87 -8.50 2.13 -6.80
C LEU A 87 -8.65 3.61 -6.40
N LEU A 88 -7.53 4.30 -6.27
CA LEU A 88 -7.48 5.72 -5.91
C LEU A 88 -7.51 6.62 -7.14
N CYS A 89 -6.65 6.31 -8.11
CA CYS A 89 -6.54 6.99 -9.38
C CYS A 89 -5.74 6.18 -10.40
N VAL A 90 -5.82 6.58 -11.66
CA VAL A 90 -4.98 6.09 -12.74
C VAL A 90 -4.14 7.23 -13.33
N ILE A 91 -2.99 6.88 -13.90
CA ILE A 91 -2.05 7.81 -14.50
C ILE A 91 -1.78 7.35 -15.94
N GLU A 92 -2.00 8.25 -16.90
CA GLU A 92 -1.59 8.09 -18.29
C GLU A 92 -0.44 9.05 -18.62
N LEU A 93 0.55 8.53 -19.35
CA LEU A 93 1.69 9.29 -19.87
C LEU A 93 1.52 9.42 -21.39
N LYS A 94 1.27 10.64 -21.87
CA LYS A 94 1.13 10.92 -23.31
C LYS A 94 2.41 11.50 -23.89
N SER A 95 2.64 11.23 -25.17
CA SER A 95 3.72 11.86 -25.93
C SER A 95 3.07 12.85 -26.89
N GLY A 96 3.34 14.14 -26.69
CA GLY A 96 2.70 15.22 -27.45
C GLY A 96 1.45 15.73 -26.72
N GLY A 97 1.52 16.98 -26.27
CA GLY A 97 0.60 17.63 -25.31
C GLY A 97 -0.86 17.84 -25.71
N VAL A 98 -1.43 17.00 -26.59
CA VAL A 98 -2.86 17.03 -26.89
C VAL A 98 -3.57 16.09 -25.92
N ILE A 99 -4.37 16.67 -25.02
CA ILE A 99 -5.36 15.91 -24.25
C ILE A 99 -6.37 15.36 -25.26
N ASP A 100 -6.19 14.10 -25.61
CA ASP A 100 -7.11 13.40 -26.51
C ASP A 100 -8.51 13.31 -25.89
N ASN A 101 -9.39 14.24 -26.30
CA ASN A 101 -10.80 14.30 -25.93
C ASN A 101 -11.68 13.61 -26.98
N THR A 102 -11.09 12.80 -27.86
CA THR A 102 -11.86 12.08 -28.88
C THR A 102 -12.88 11.12 -28.24
N PRO A 103 -14.05 10.96 -28.88
CA PRO A 103 -15.06 10.00 -28.47
C PRO A 103 -14.47 8.59 -28.42
N GLY A 104 -14.57 7.94 -27.26
CA GLY A 104 -14.01 6.59 -27.04
C GLY A 104 -12.53 6.56 -26.63
N SER A 105 -11.93 7.71 -26.30
CA SER A 105 -10.63 7.76 -25.63
C SER A 105 -10.72 7.16 -24.22
N ASN A 106 -9.59 6.63 -23.72
CA ASN A 106 -9.51 6.09 -22.36
C ASN A 106 -9.94 7.12 -21.30
N ALA A 107 -9.58 8.39 -21.50
CA ALA A 107 -9.95 9.48 -20.61
C ALA A 107 -11.46 9.63 -20.44
N GLN A 108 -12.24 9.45 -21.51
CA GLN A 108 -13.70 9.48 -21.43
C GLN A 108 -14.27 8.26 -20.71
N LEU A 109 -13.73 7.06 -20.96
CA LEU A 109 -14.14 5.83 -20.28
C LEU A 109 -13.87 5.87 -18.77
N LEU A 110 -12.70 6.39 -18.38
CA LEU A 110 -12.34 6.58 -16.98
C LEU A 110 -13.27 7.59 -16.31
N ARG A 111 -13.58 8.69 -17.01
CA ARG A 111 -14.53 9.71 -16.51
C ARG A 111 -15.94 9.15 -16.34
N SER A 112 -16.44 8.35 -17.29
CA SER A 112 -17.77 7.74 -17.17
C SER A 112 -17.85 6.73 -16.02
N ALA A 113 -16.74 6.06 -15.71
CA ALA A 113 -16.62 5.18 -14.55
C ALA A 113 -16.34 5.92 -13.23
N SER A 114 -16.33 7.25 -13.21
CA SER A 114 -15.96 8.09 -12.05
C SER A 114 -14.56 7.77 -11.48
N ILE A 115 -13.66 7.25 -12.32
CA ILE A 115 -12.27 6.97 -11.94
C ILE A 115 -11.45 8.24 -12.11
N ARG A 116 -10.76 8.65 -11.04
CA ARG A 116 -9.85 9.79 -11.08
C ARG A 116 -8.67 9.49 -11.99
N HIS A 117 -8.39 10.43 -12.88
CA HIS A 117 -7.42 10.25 -13.96
C HIS A 117 -6.46 11.44 -14.01
N PHE A 118 -5.16 11.14 -13.96
CA PHE A 118 -4.08 12.10 -14.17
C PHE A 118 -3.40 11.81 -15.51
N CYS A 119 -3.22 12.84 -16.33
CA CYS A 119 -2.54 12.72 -17.61
C CYS A 119 -1.33 13.66 -17.62
N TRP A 120 -0.14 13.13 -17.87
CA TRP A 120 1.10 13.92 -17.96
C TRP A 120 1.81 13.70 -19.28
N ASP A 121 2.55 14.72 -19.71
CA ASP A 121 3.45 14.59 -20.86
C ASP A 121 4.70 13.82 -20.44
N LYS A 122 5.12 12.83 -21.24
CA LYS A 122 6.37 12.07 -21.04
C LYS A 122 7.60 12.98 -21.01
N GLN A 123 7.56 14.13 -21.67
CA GLN A 123 8.66 15.09 -21.70
C GLN A 123 8.70 16.00 -20.46
N ASN A 124 7.56 16.17 -19.76
CA ASN A 124 7.45 17.04 -18.60
C ASN A 124 6.83 16.30 -17.41
N LEU A 125 7.58 15.32 -16.89
CA LEU A 125 7.14 14.48 -15.78
C LEU A 125 7.33 15.20 -14.43
N PRO A 126 6.32 15.22 -13.56
CA PRO A 126 6.40 15.92 -12.30
C PRO A 126 7.50 15.37 -11.36
N THR A 127 7.97 16.23 -10.47
CA THR A 127 8.88 15.83 -9.38
C THR A 127 8.14 15.07 -8.29
N SER A 128 8.87 14.37 -7.41
CA SER A 128 8.25 13.65 -6.28
C SER A 128 7.49 14.59 -5.35
N GLU A 129 7.97 15.82 -5.13
CA GLU A 129 7.27 16.82 -4.31
C GLU A 129 5.97 17.29 -4.96
N GLN A 130 5.99 17.53 -6.27
CA GLN A 130 4.78 17.89 -7.02
C GLN A 130 3.74 16.77 -6.95
N MET A 131 4.18 15.52 -7.12
CA MET A 131 3.34 14.34 -6.95
C MET A 131 2.77 14.27 -5.52
N GLN A 132 3.58 14.47 -4.48
CA GLN A 132 3.11 14.45 -3.10
C GLN A 132 2.05 15.53 -2.83
N ARG A 133 2.19 16.72 -3.40
CA ARG A 133 1.16 17.77 -3.27
C ARG A 133 -0.14 17.38 -3.99
N MET A 134 -0.03 16.85 -5.22
CA MET A 134 -1.19 16.39 -5.99
C MET A 134 -1.91 15.22 -5.34
N PHE A 135 -1.15 14.31 -4.71
CA PHE A 135 -1.67 13.13 -4.05
C PHE A 135 -1.79 13.28 -2.52
N GLY A 136 -1.63 14.48 -1.96
CA GLY A 136 -1.55 14.68 -0.51
C GLY A 136 -2.81 14.20 0.22
N SER A 137 -3.97 14.31 -0.43
CA SER A 137 -5.25 13.80 0.10
C SER A 137 -5.40 12.28 0.09
N TYR A 138 -4.46 11.55 -0.51
CA TYR A 138 -4.46 10.09 -0.64
C TYR A 138 -3.42 9.41 0.27
N ALA A 139 -2.46 10.18 0.79
CA ALA A 139 -1.46 9.71 1.74
C ALA A 139 -2.00 9.62 3.17
N GLU A 140 -3.12 10.30 3.44
CA GLU A 140 -3.94 10.16 4.63
C GLU A 140 -4.78 8.88 4.51
N PRO A 141 -4.76 7.97 5.51
CA PRO A 141 -5.61 6.80 5.49
C PRO A 141 -7.08 7.25 5.46
N ALA A 142 -7.85 6.70 4.52
CA ALA A 142 -9.31 6.87 4.42
C ALA A 142 -10.09 6.27 5.63
N ALA A 143 -9.46 6.13 6.79
CA ALA A 143 -10.10 5.73 8.04
C ALA A 143 -10.92 6.88 8.66
N ALA A 144 -10.65 8.15 8.31
CA ALA A 144 -11.30 9.29 8.95
C ALA A 144 -12.64 9.72 8.33
N LYS A 145 -13.09 9.12 7.23
CA LYS A 145 -14.34 9.54 6.56
C LYS A 145 -15.58 8.71 6.90
N ASP A 146 -15.41 7.47 7.38
CA ASP A 146 -16.54 6.61 7.70
C ASP A 146 -17.00 6.72 9.17
N GLU A 147 -16.20 7.34 10.06
CA GLU A 147 -16.54 7.50 11.49
C GLU A 147 -17.06 8.91 11.86
N ALA A 148 -16.90 9.91 10.98
CA ALA A 148 -17.25 11.30 11.28
C ALA A 148 -18.75 11.62 11.19
N GLU A 149 -19.58 10.72 10.63
CA GLU A 149 -21.04 10.93 10.54
C GLU A 149 -21.83 10.39 11.74
N ASN A 150 -21.20 9.72 12.71
CA ASN A 150 -21.92 9.06 13.83
C ASN A 150 -21.67 9.62 15.24
N LEU A 151 -20.88 10.67 15.42
CA LEU A 151 -20.57 11.24 16.75
C LEU A 151 -20.66 12.77 16.78
N ALA A 152 -21.84 13.31 16.49
CA ALA A 152 -22.17 14.71 16.77
C ALA A 152 -23.45 14.77 17.62
N SER A 153 -23.36 14.35 18.88
CA SER A 153 -24.35 14.66 19.93
C SER A 153 -23.76 14.37 21.32
N ALA A 154 -23.12 15.38 21.94
CA ALA A 154 -23.26 15.73 23.36
C ALA A 154 -22.25 16.83 23.75
N PRO A 155 -22.68 17.88 24.46
CA PRO A 155 -21.81 18.98 24.87
C PRO A 155 -21.32 18.85 26.32
N GLY A 156 -20.12 19.41 26.57
CA GLY A 156 -19.76 20.05 27.83
C GLY A 156 -19.04 19.21 28.89
N SER A 157 -17.77 19.56 29.15
CA SER A 157 -17.36 20.09 30.47
C SER A 157 -15.94 20.64 30.41
N LEU A 158 -15.81 21.86 30.93
CA LEU A 158 -14.58 22.54 31.33
C LEU A 158 -13.85 21.75 32.42
N LEU A 159 -12.52 21.73 32.39
CA LEU A 159 -11.64 21.99 33.54
C LEU A 159 -10.17 22.16 33.06
N ASP A 160 -9.51 23.11 33.71
CA ASP A 160 -8.23 23.77 33.42
C ASP A 160 -6.95 22.95 33.64
N ASP A 161 -5.91 23.44 32.95
CA ASP A 161 -4.47 23.51 33.28
C ASP A 161 -3.63 22.26 33.59
N MET A 162 -2.86 21.84 32.57
CA MET A 162 -1.47 21.37 32.64
C MET A 162 -0.77 21.74 31.31
N PRO A 163 0.54 22.07 31.27
CA PRO A 163 1.23 22.42 30.03
C PRO A 163 1.30 21.19 29.12
N SER A 164 0.25 21.04 28.33
CA SER A 164 0.13 20.01 27.33
C SER A 164 1.11 20.38 26.23
N ILE A 165 2.23 19.65 26.19
CA ILE A 165 2.97 19.48 24.94
C ILE A 165 1.89 19.09 23.93
N THR A 166 1.63 19.97 22.98
CA THR A 166 0.67 19.78 21.91
C THR A 166 1.20 18.65 21.03
N PHE A 167 1.01 17.42 21.48
CA PHE A 167 1.04 16.25 20.62
C PHE A 167 -0.19 16.38 19.73
N ALA A 168 -0.02 17.06 18.60
CA ALA A 168 -0.84 16.81 17.42
C ALA A 168 -1.04 15.29 17.34
N ARG A 169 -2.30 14.81 17.43
CA ARG A 169 -2.71 13.39 17.48
C ARG A 169 -1.75 12.49 16.71
N ALA A 170 -0.70 12.03 17.38
CA ALA A 170 0.31 11.21 16.75
C ALA A 170 -0.30 9.81 16.65
N THR A 171 -0.31 9.23 15.46
CA THR A 171 -0.77 7.85 15.25
C THR A 171 0.36 6.84 15.41
N SER A 172 1.58 7.31 15.67
CA SER A 172 2.80 6.51 15.80
C SER A 172 3.92 7.33 16.46
N LEU A 173 5.00 6.64 16.86
CA LEU A 173 6.23 7.31 17.27
C LEU A 173 6.89 8.02 16.08
N THR A 174 7.65 9.07 16.37
CA THR A 174 8.50 9.75 15.39
C THR A 174 9.96 9.49 15.71
N VAL A 175 10.85 9.62 14.72
CA VAL A 175 12.30 9.48 14.95
C VAL A 175 12.80 10.46 16.00
N LYS A 176 12.26 11.69 16.04
CA LYS A 176 12.59 12.66 17.10
C LYS A 176 12.13 12.22 18.49
N ALA A 177 10.96 11.58 18.59
CA ALA A 177 10.48 11.01 19.85
C ALA A 177 11.36 9.83 20.30
N LEU A 178 11.81 8.97 19.38
CA LEU A 178 12.75 7.90 19.68
C LEU A 178 14.08 8.43 20.22
N GLU A 179 14.63 9.48 19.61
CA GLU A 179 15.86 10.10 20.10
C GLU A 179 15.70 10.73 21.49
N ALA A 180 14.49 11.19 21.85
CA ALA A 180 14.19 11.66 23.20
C ALA A 180 14.05 10.51 24.22
N LEU A 181 13.60 9.32 23.78
CA LEU A 181 13.43 8.12 24.60
C LEU A 181 14.74 7.34 24.84
N ALA A 182 15.76 7.59 24.01
CA ALA A 182 17.11 7.06 24.14
C ALA A 182 18.16 8.20 24.25
N PRO A 183 18.12 9.01 25.32
CA PRO A 183 18.93 10.23 25.43
C PRO A 183 20.44 9.95 25.50
N LEU A 184 20.82 8.78 26.02
CA LEU A 184 22.22 8.33 26.09
C LEU A 184 22.67 7.61 24.81
N GLY A 185 21.72 7.18 23.97
CA GLY A 185 21.97 6.57 22.68
C GLY A 185 22.73 5.26 22.75
N HIS A 186 22.59 4.48 23.82
CA HIS A 186 23.33 3.23 24.00
C HIS A 186 23.01 2.22 22.89
N THR A 187 21.74 2.14 22.50
CA THR A 187 21.28 1.29 21.39
C THR A 187 21.86 1.77 20.06
N LYS A 188 21.87 3.09 19.83
CA LYS A 188 22.41 3.70 18.60
C LYS A 188 23.93 3.52 18.46
N ALA A 189 24.66 3.63 19.58
CA ALA A 189 26.13 3.54 19.60
C ALA A 189 26.63 2.09 19.53
N ALA A 190 26.06 1.18 20.33
CA ALA A 190 26.51 -0.21 20.39
C ALA A 190 25.87 -1.11 19.32
N TYR A 191 24.65 -0.79 18.88
CA TYR A 191 23.86 -1.61 17.97
C TYR A 191 23.16 -0.77 16.88
N PRO A 192 23.92 -0.10 16.00
CA PRO A 192 23.37 0.81 14.99
C PRO A 192 22.35 0.13 14.06
N HIS A 193 22.56 -1.15 13.73
CA HIS A 193 21.64 -1.95 12.92
C HIS A 193 20.30 -2.24 13.61
N VAL A 194 20.28 -2.32 14.95
CA VAL A 194 19.04 -2.46 15.74
C VAL A 194 18.33 -1.11 15.76
N TRP A 195 19.07 -0.04 16.03
CA TRP A 195 18.53 1.32 16.03
C TRP A 195 17.93 1.74 14.68
N GLU A 196 18.60 1.45 13.57
CA GLU A 196 18.08 1.71 12.22
C GLU A 196 16.76 0.98 11.96
N ARG A 197 16.62 -0.27 12.44
CA ARG A 197 15.36 -1.02 12.34
C ARG A 197 14.27 -0.45 13.24
N ILE A 198 14.59 -0.02 14.46
CA ILE A 198 13.65 0.66 15.35
C ILE A 198 13.13 1.94 14.67
N CYS A 199 14.03 2.74 14.09
CA CYS A 199 13.68 3.94 13.31
C CYS A 199 12.83 3.60 12.07
N MET A 200 13.12 2.48 11.40
CA MET A 200 12.36 2.03 10.24
C MET A 200 10.91 1.66 10.60
N PHE A 201 10.70 1.03 11.76
CA PHE A 201 9.37 0.60 12.22
C PHE A 201 8.66 1.62 13.11
N CYS A 202 9.28 2.77 13.44
CA CYS A 202 8.70 3.76 14.36
C CYS A 202 7.31 4.27 13.96
N THR A 203 7.00 4.24 12.67
CA THR A 203 5.70 4.64 12.12
C THR A 203 4.66 3.53 12.09
N GLU A 204 5.03 2.31 12.44
CA GLU A 204 4.20 1.09 12.38
C GLU A 204 4.15 0.42 13.75
N PRO A 205 3.25 0.84 14.65
CA PRO A 205 3.30 0.49 16.07
C PRO A 205 3.19 -1.02 16.34
N ASN A 206 2.39 -1.76 15.57
CA ASN A 206 2.27 -3.21 15.72
C ASN A 206 3.57 -3.93 15.30
N HIS A 207 4.19 -3.55 14.18
CA HIS A 207 5.45 -4.17 13.76
C HIS A 207 6.62 -3.77 14.66
N LEU A 208 6.60 -2.55 15.20
CA LEU A 208 7.58 -2.12 16.18
C LEU A 208 7.47 -2.96 17.46
N GLU A 209 6.25 -3.19 17.97
CA GLU A 209 6.01 -4.05 19.14
C GLU A 209 6.54 -5.48 18.90
N GLU A 210 6.15 -6.12 17.78
CA GLU A 210 6.63 -7.46 17.44
C GLU A 210 8.17 -7.52 17.35
N TYR A 211 8.79 -6.48 16.79
CA TYR A 211 10.23 -6.39 16.67
C TYR A 211 10.90 -6.21 18.05
N LEU A 212 10.41 -5.31 18.90
CA LEU A 212 10.95 -5.07 20.25
C LEU A 212 10.78 -6.32 21.14
N ILE A 213 9.64 -7.01 21.06
CA ILE A 213 9.41 -8.30 21.72
C ILE A 213 10.40 -9.34 21.20
N SER A 214 10.67 -9.38 19.89
CA SER A 214 11.67 -10.31 19.34
C SER A 214 13.10 -10.03 19.83
N LEU A 215 13.40 -8.79 20.23
CA LEU A 215 14.68 -8.40 20.82
C LEU A 215 14.75 -8.78 22.30
N SER A 216 13.64 -8.69 23.05
CA SER A 216 13.57 -9.07 24.47
C SER A 216 13.50 -10.60 24.67
N VAL A 217 12.86 -11.35 23.76
CA VAL A 217 12.76 -12.82 23.80
C VAL A 217 14.07 -13.51 23.40
N GLN A 218 15.03 -12.80 22.81
CA GLN A 218 16.33 -13.35 22.40
C GLN A 218 17.32 -13.63 23.56
N SER A 219 16.84 -14.23 24.64
CA SER A 219 17.66 -15.13 25.48
C SER A 219 17.94 -16.41 24.70
N ARG A 220 18.78 -16.32 23.66
CA ARG A 220 19.20 -17.48 22.87
C ARG A 220 20.32 -18.20 23.63
N ALA A 221 20.01 -19.43 24.07
CA ALA A 221 20.83 -20.34 24.86
C ALA A 221 22.19 -20.76 24.26
N THR A 222 22.78 -20.04 23.33
CA THR A 222 24.10 -20.36 22.77
C THR A 222 24.89 -19.10 22.38
N LYS A 223 25.84 -18.71 23.24
CA LYS A 223 27.05 -17.93 22.93
C LYS A 223 26.91 -16.51 22.36
N ARG A 224 25.82 -15.78 22.60
CA ARG A 224 25.81 -14.31 22.42
C ARG A 224 25.42 -13.66 23.74
N ALA A 225 26.25 -12.75 24.23
CA ALA A 225 25.88 -11.90 25.35
C ALA A 225 24.57 -11.20 24.98
N GLY A 226 23.56 -11.30 25.85
CA GLY A 226 22.33 -10.54 25.70
C GLY A 226 22.60 -9.04 25.63
N PHE A 227 21.59 -8.25 25.32
CA PHE A 227 21.74 -6.81 25.38
C PHE A 227 22.13 -6.39 26.81
N PRO A 228 23.06 -5.44 26.96
CA PRO A 228 23.38 -4.88 28.26
C PRO A 228 22.14 -4.18 28.86
N PRO A 229 22.02 -4.10 30.19
CA PRO A 229 20.80 -3.63 30.85
C PRO A 229 20.40 -2.20 30.45
N GLU A 230 21.37 -1.37 30.09
CA GLU A 230 21.15 -0.01 29.60
C GLU A 230 20.42 0.01 28.25
N VAL A 231 20.76 -0.92 27.36
CA VAL A 231 20.10 -1.08 26.05
C VAL A 231 18.70 -1.68 26.21
N LEU A 232 18.53 -2.63 27.13
CA LEU A 232 17.20 -3.17 27.46
C LEU A 232 16.27 -2.09 28.04
N THR A 233 16.82 -1.18 28.84
CA THR A 233 16.06 -0.05 29.40
C THR A 233 15.59 0.90 28.30
N GLU A 234 16.45 1.24 27.33
CA GLU A 234 16.05 2.05 26.17
C GLU A 234 14.99 1.35 25.31
N ILE A 235 15.15 0.05 25.05
CA ILE A 235 14.16 -0.76 24.32
C ILE A 235 12.82 -0.76 25.05
N TYR A 236 12.81 -0.91 26.38
CA TYR A 236 11.61 -0.89 27.21
C TYR A 236 10.91 0.47 27.17
N ASN A 237 11.65 1.58 27.28
CA ASN A 237 11.08 2.92 27.18
C ASN A 237 10.41 3.16 25.82
N ILE A 238 10.98 2.62 24.75
CA ILE A 238 10.41 2.70 23.40
C ILE A 238 9.15 1.83 23.30
N GLU A 239 9.14 0.64 23.91
CA GLU A 239 7.96 -0.23 23.98
C GLU A 239 6.80 0.45 24.73
N GLU A 240 7.06 1.01 25.90
CA GLU A 240 6.08 1.73 26.71
C GLU A 240 5.52 2.95 25.97
N ALA A 241 6.38 3.72 25.31
CA ALA A 241 5.98 4.86 24.51
C ALA A 241 5.22 4.46 23.23
N ASN A 242 5.43 3.24 22.73
CA ASN A 242 4.73 2.71 21.56
C ASN A 242 3.33 2.17 21.92
N ALA A 243 3.14 1.66 23.14
CA ALA A 243 1.91 1.02 23.60
C ALA A 243 0.60 1.79 23.33
N PRO A 244 0.54 3.14 23.47
CA PRO A 244 -0.68 3.91 23.17
C PRO A 244 -1.10 3.91 21.69
N PHE A 245 -0.18 3.61 20.78
CA PHE A 245 -0.42 3.59 19.33
C PHE A 245 -0.82 2.22 18.80
N ILE A 246 -0.79 1.19 19.65
CA ILE A 246 -1.08 -0.19 19.28
C ILE A 246 -2.59 -0.38 19.25
N ASN A 247 -3.13 -0.52 18.05
CA ASN A 247 -4.52 -0.89 17.85
C ASN A 247 -4.68 -2.37 18.23
N ARG A 248 -4.94 -2.63 19.52
CA ARG A 248 -5.33 -3.96 19.99
C ARG A 248 -6.72 -4.29 19.44
N THR A 249 -6.80 -4.71 18.18
CA THR A 249 -7.95 -5.48 17.72
C THR A 249 -8.03 -6.71 18.63
N PRO A 250 -9.12 -6.92 19.39
CA PRO A 250 -9.24 -8.12 20.18
C PRO A 250 -9.14 -9.29 19.21
N THR A 251 -8.05 -10.05 19.33
CA THR A 251 -7.89 -11.31 18.64
C THR A 251 -9.09 -12.17 19.04
N LYS A 252 -10.06 -12.33 18.13
CA LYS A 252 -11.06 -13.39 18.29
C LYS A 252 -10.25 -14.68 18.47
N PRO A 253 -10.41 -15.42 19.59
CA PRO A 253 -9.76 -16.71 19.70
C PRO A 253 -10.27 -17.57 18.55
N SER A 254 -9.38 -17.91 17.60
CA SER A 254 -9.69 -18.80 16.49
C SER A 254 -9.65 -20.24 16.97
N TRP A 255 -10.62 -20.61 17.81
CA TRP A 255 -10.92 -22.01 18.10
C TRP A 255 -12.43 -22.17 17.98
N ASN A 256 -12.85 -22.66 16.81
CA ASN A 256 -14.14 -23.30 16.61
C ASN A 256 -14.11 -24.58 17.45
N ASP A 257 -14.47 -24.48 18.73
CA ASP A 257 -14.81 -25.62 19.56
C ASP A 257 -16.30 -25.96 19.32
N ALA A 258 -16.58 -26.34 18.08
CA ALA A 258 -17.82 -27.02 17.72
C ALA A 258 -17.52 -28.52 17.61
N PHE A 259 -16.97 -29.10 18.68
CA PHE A 259 -16.94 -30.54 18.88
C PHE A 259 -18.10 -30.93 19.81
N ASP A 260 -18.99 -31.74 19.24
CA ASP A 260 -19.94 -32.65 19.86
C ASP A 260 -20.60 -32.28 21.20
N THR A 261 -21.91 -32.01 21.14
CA THR A 261 -22.87 -32.60 22.09
C THR A 261 -24.30 -32.48 21.56
N ARG A 262 -24.71 -33.41 20.67
CA ARG A 262 -26.12 -33.82 20.56
C ARG A 262 -26.23 -35.32 20.31
N HIS A 263 -25.87 -36.08 21.33
CA HIS A 263 -26.59 -37.31 21.65
C HIS A 263 -27.40 -37.06 22.91
N ARG A 264 -28.72 -36.96 22.76
CA ARG A 264 -29.75 -37.51 23.63
C ARG A 264 -31.12 -37.22 23.03
#